data_AF-A0A0C9YLP0-F1
#
_entry.id   AF-A0A0C9YLP0-F1
#
_cell.length_a   1.000
_cell.length_b   1.000
_cell.length_c   1.000
_cell.angle_alpha   90.00
_cell.angle_beta   90.00
_cell.angle_gamma   90.00
#
_symmetry.space_group_name_H-M   'P 1'
#
loop_
_entity.id
_entity.type
_entity.pdbx_description
1 polymer ?
#
loop_
_entity_poly.entity_id
_entity_poly.type
_entity_poly.pdbx_seq_one_letter_code
_entity_poly.pdbx_strand_id
1 'polypeptide(L)'
;MLPAPIRNVPNSCLTQLNAAYFSHYVGLELRCGRVDHWFIPKLELMQSVALSISELGAPVQWSADTTEHAHIEVIKEPASTTNHQNYDTQICRYLDRVERCRLFETATRLSALSDANDTHDQDLAAEDDRAEDGDTNMADDEDAAAILKDIWSSRRSVPDLFSITERLRTTLPGSVPQPVRMFSSGATALRINHQPSIKRISIDKAAELFDIPDL
;
A
#
# COMPACT_ATOMS: atom_id res chain seq x y z
N MET A 1 -35.17 -0.64 -17.53
CA MET A 1 -35.09 0.79 -17.85
C MET A 1 -33.74 1.28 -17.34
N LEU A 2 -32.71 1.17 -18.18
CA LEU A 2 -31.32 1.50 -17.85
C LEU A 2 -31.11 3.01 -18.04
N PRO A 3 -30.48 3.73 -17.10
CA PRO A 3 -29.98 5.07 -17.37
C PRO A 3 -28.74 4.99 -18.27
N ALA A 4 -28.67 5.92 -19.23
CA ALA A 4 -27.63 6.01 -20.25
C ALA A 4 -26.22 6.22 -19.64
N PRO A 5 -25.15 5.80 -20.33
CA PRO A 5 -23.78 5.99 -19.85
C PRO A 5 -23.45 7.48 -19.79
N ILE A 6 -22.84 7.89 -18.67
CA ILE A 6 -22.24 9.21 -18.50
C ILE A 6 -21.20 9.35 -19.63
N ARG A 7 -21.48 10.22 -20.59
CA ARG A 7 -20.54 10.56 -21.65
C ARG A 7 -19.27 11.06 -20.99
N ASN A 8 -18.16 10.35 -21.21
CA ASN A 8 -16.82 10.87 -20.98
C ASN A 8 -16.75 12.24 -21.63
N VAL A 9 -16.71 13.29 -20.80
CA VAL A 9 -16.46 14.65 -21.28
C VAL A 9 -15.03 14.63 -21.78
N PRO A 10 -14.78 14.82 -23.08
CA PRO A 10 -13.41 14.78 -23.60
C PRO A 10 -12.59 15.86 -22.88
N ASN A 11 -11.32 15.59 -22.60
CA ASN A 11 -10.38 16.54 -22.00
C ASN A 11 -10.32 17.90 -22.76
N SER A 12 -10.83 17.96 -23.99
CA SER A 12 -11.05 19.19 -24.76
C SER A 12 -12.12 20.11 -24.18
N CYS A 13 -13.14 19.59 -23.48
CA CYS A 13 -14.22 20.38 -22.90
C CYS A 13 -13.80 21.04 -21.58
N LEU A 14 -12.99 20.34 -20.76
CA LEU A 14 -12.40 20.91 -19.55
C LEU A 14 -11.35 21.99 -19.88
N THR A 15 -10.53 21.76 -20.91
CA THR A 15 -9.59 22.79 -21.40
C THR A 15 -10.31 23.97 -22.03
N GLN A 16 -11.42 23.77 -22.74
CA GLN A 16 -12.26 24.87 -23.26
C GLN A 16 -12.98 25.66 -22.16
N LEU A 17 -13.50 24.99 -21.12
CA LEU A 17 -14.09 25.66 -19.96
C LEU A 17 -13.04 26.45 -19.17
N ASN A 18 -11.86 25.87 -18.96
CA ASN A 18 -10.74 26.58 -18.32
C ASN A 18 -10.28 27.77 -19.16
N ALA A 19 -10.15 27.63 -20.48
CA ALA A 19 -9.79 28.73 -21.38
C ALA A 19 -10.87 29.83 -21.43
N ALA A 20 -12.16 29.46 -21.41
CA ALA A 20 -13.26 30.41 -21.37
C ALA A 20 -13.35 31.15 -20.02
N TYR A 21 -13.12 30.46 -18.89
CA TYR A 21 -13.02 31.09 -17.58
C TYR A 21 -11.82 32.03 -17.49
N PHE A 22 -10.66 31.62 -18.02
CA PHE A 22 -9.46 32.45 -18.06
C PHE A 22 -9.70 33.70 -18.93
N SER A 23 -10.32 33.55 -20.09
CA SER A 23 -10.61 34.67 -21.02
C SER A 23 -11.65 35.66 -20.45
N HIS A 24 -12.67 35.17 -19.74
CA HIS A 24 -13.68 36.04 -19.11
C HIS A 24 -13.13 36.79 -17.88
N TYR A 25 -12.19 36.20 -17.13
CA TYR A 25 -11.52 36.87 -16.02
C TYR A 25 -10.46 37.88 -16.48
N VAL A 26 -9.62 37.52 -17.47
CA VAL A 26 -8.67 38.45 -18.10
C VAL A 26 -9.41 39.61 -18.79
N GLY A 27 -10.61 39.36 -19.34
CA GLY A 27 -11.48 40.40 -19.90
C GLY A 27 -12.08 41.36 -18.86
N LEU A 28 -12.30 40.92 -17.61
CA LEU A 28 -12.69 41.80 -16.50
C LEU A 28 -11.52 42.66 -15.98
N GLU A 29 -10.29 42.26 -16.29
CA GLU A 29 -9.06 42.85 -15.77
C GLU A 29 -8.54 44.04 -16.58
N LEU A 30 -9.03 44.23 -17.81
CA LEU A 30 -8.70 45.40 -18.63
C LEU A 30 -9.44 46.69 -18.20
N ARG A 31 -10.26 46.66 -17.15
CA ARG A 31 -10.94 47.84 -16.58
C ARG A 31 -10.43 48.29 -15.21
N CYS A 32 -9.55 47.53 -14.56
CA CYS A 32 -8.95 47.94 -13.29
C CYS A 32 -7.43 48.00 -13.47
N GLY A 33 -6.82 49.12 -13.05
CA GLY A 33 -5.44 49.46 -13.37
C GLY A 33 -4.42 48.35 -13.10
N ARG A 34 -3.30 48.43 -13.82
CA ARG A 34 -2.17 47.50 -13.81
C ARG A 34 -1.82 47.06 -12.38
N VAL A 35 -2.13 45.81 -12.03
CA VAL A 35 -1.74 45.20 -10.77
C VAL A 35 -0.31 44.71 -10.93
N ASP A 36 0.65 45.44 -10.37
CA ASP A 36 2.09 45.17 -10.56
C ASP A 36 2.55 43.85 -9.88
N HIS A 37 1.68 43.18 -9.12
CA HIS A 37 1.98 41.91 -8.46
C HIS A 37 0.71 41.12 -8.11
N TRP A 38 0.58 39.93 -8.69
CA TRP A 38 -0.57 39.02 -8.62
C TRP A 38 -0.62 38.20 -7.31
N PHE A 39 -0.40 38.82 -6.16
CA PHE A 39 -0.53 38.17 -4.83
C PHE A 39 -2.00 38.07 -4.42
N ILE A 40 -2.79 37.28 -5.14
CA ILE A 40 -4.11 36.83 -4.67
C ILE A 40 -3.95 35.35 -4.30
N PRO A 41 -3.73 35.04 -3.01
CA PRO A 41 -3.38 33.68 -2.58
C PRO A 41 -4.37 32.61 -3.04
N LYS A 42 -5.65 32.98 -3.21
CA LYS A 42 -6.68 32.07 -3.74
C LYS A 42 -6.47 31.67 -5.20
N LEU A 43 -5.97 32.57 -6.05
CA LEU A 43 -5.79 32.28 -7.47
C LEU A 43 -4.49 31.51 -7.73
N GLU A 44 -3.43 31.80 -6.98
CA GLU A 44 -2.18 31.02 -6.99
C GLU A 44 -2.43 29.57 -6.56
N LEU A 45 -3.19 29.36 -5.47
CA LEU A 45 -3.58 28.03 -5.02
C LEU A 45 -4.44 27.29 -6.06
N MET A 46 -5.34 27.97 -6.77
CA MET A 46 -6.16 27.33 -7.79
C MET A 46 -5.33 26.84 -8.98
N GLN A 47 -4.29 27.58 -9.37
CA GLN A 47 -3.39 27.15 -10.45
C GLN A 47 -2.57 25.93 -10.04
N SER A 48 -2.04 25.89 -8.82
CA SER A 48 -1.27 24.74 -8.34
C SER A 48 -2.14 23.50 -8.14
N VAL A 49 -3.35 23.64 -7.59
CA VAL A 49 -4.28 22.53 -7.37
C VAL A 49 -4.76 21.92 -8.69
N ALA A 50 -5.10 22.75 -9.69
CA ALA A 50 -5.55 22.26 -10.99
C ALA A 50 -4.45 21.46 -11.71
N LEU A 51 -3.22 21.97 -11.69
CA LEU A 51 -2.06 21.29 -12.26
C LEU A 51 -1.74 20.00 -11.50
N SER A 52 -1.74 20.04 -10.15
CA SER A 52 -1.46 18.86 -9.34
C SER A 52 -2.49 17.75 -9.55
N ILE A 53 -3.76 18.08 -9.79
CA ILE A 53 -4.79 17.07 -10.08
C ILE A 53 -4.55 16.42 -11.45
N SER A 54 -4.09 17.18 -12.45
CA SER A 54 -3.79 16.62 -13.77
C SER A 54 -2.56 15.71 -13.76
N GLU A 55 -1.57 15.99 -12.91
CA GLU A 55 -0.30 15.25 -12.86
C GLU A 55 -0.34 14.10 -11.85
N LEU A 56 -0.91 14.32 -10.67
CA LEU A 56 -0.90 13.38 -9.54
C LEU A 56 -2.27 12.75 -9.27
N GLY A 57 -3.32 13.19 -9.98
CA GLY A 57 -4.69 12.79 -9.73
C GLY A 57 -5.37 13.56 -8.60
N ALA A 58 -6.68 13.35 -8.43
CA ALA A 58 -7.42 13.95 -7.33
C ALA A 58 -6.88 13.44 -5.98
N PRO A 59 -6.65 14.32 -4.99
CA PRO A 59 -6.25 13.85 -3.66
C PRO A 59 -7.32 12.90 -3.10
N VAL A 60 -6.89 11.82 -2.44
CA VAL A 60 -7.78 10.78 -1.88
C VAL A 60 -8.91 11.37 -1.01
N GLN A 61 -8.67 12.49 -0.32
CA GLN A 61 -9.67 13.18 0.50
C GLN A 61 -10.87 13.71 -0.30
N TRP A 62 -10.71 13.89 -1.61
CA TRP A 62 -11.74 14.38 -2.53
C TRP A 62 -12.25 13.29 -3.48
N SER A 63 -11.72 12.08 -3.40
CA SER A 63 -12.28 10.92 -4.12
C SER A 63 -13.34 10.25 -3.25
N ALA A 64 -14.48 9.94 -3.87
CA ALA A 64 -15.50 9.10 -3.26
C ALA A 64 -15.26 7.61 -3.55
N ASP A 65 -14.25 7.26 -4.37
CA ASP A 65 -14.09 5.90 -4.91
C ASP A 65 -13.95 4.86 -3.81
N THR A 66 -13.16 5.13 -2.76
CA THR A 66 -13.00 4.18 -1.64
C THR A 66 -14.32 3.97 -0.91
N THR A 67 -15.09 5.04 -0.69
CA THR A 67 -16.40 4.93 -0.01
C THR A 67 -17.45 4.29 -0.91
N GLU A 68 -17.39 4.52 -2.22
CA GLU A 68 -18.28 3.90 -3.19
C GLU A 68 -18.00 2.41 -3.33
N HIS A 69 -16.74 2.02 -3.48
CA HIS A 69 -16.33 0.60 -3.54
C HIS A 69 -16.74 -0.12 -2.26
N ALA A 70 -16.45 0.47 -1.08
CA ALA A 70 -16.90 -0.10 0.19
C ALA A 70 -18.43 -0.23 0.25
N HIS A 71 -19.19 0.76 -0.24
CA HIS A 71 -20.64 0.69 -0.27
C HIS A 71 -21.15 -0.36 -1.28
N ILE A 72 -20.46 -0.56 -2.40
CA ILE A 72 -20.77 -1.63 -3.37
C ILE A 72 -20.58 -2.99 -2.72
N GLU A 73 -19.39 -3.28 -2.20
CA GLU A 73 -19.02 -4.59 -1.65
C GLU A 73 -19.79 -4.93 -0.37
N VAL A 74 -19.99 -3.95 0.51
CA VAL A 74 -20.57 -4.19 1.85
C VAL A 74 -22.09 -4.11 1.85
N ILE A 75 -22.70 -3.34 0.94
CA ILE A 75 -24.15 -3.08 0.97
C ILE A 75 -24.84 -3.45 -0.34
N LYS A 76 -24.43 -2.89 -1.49
CA LYS A 76 -25.17 -3.07 -2.75
C LYS A 76 -25.14 -4.52 -3.24
N GLU A 77 -23.96 -5.12 -3.31
CA GLU A 77 -23.78 -6.51 -3.74
C GLU A 77 -24.52 -7.48 -2.82
N PRO A 78 -24.32 -7.44 -1.48
CA PRO A 78 -25.08 -8.27 -0.56
C PRO A 78 -26.59 -8.07 -0.74
N ALA A 79 -27.08 -6.83 -0.72
CA ALA A 79 -28.50 -6.52 -0.85
C ALA A 79 -29.11 -7.06 -2.16
N SER A 80 -28.36 -7.05 -3.27
CA SER A 80 -28.82 -7.58 -4.57
C SER A 80 -29.04 -9.10 -4.57
N THR A 81 -28.36 -9.82 -3.69
CA THR A 81 -28.49 -11.29 -3.55
C THR A 81 -29.56 -11.73 -2.54
N THR A 82 -30.17 -10.78 -1.84
CA THR A 82 -31.17 -11.04 -0.79
C THR A 82 -32.60 -11.06 -1.35
N ASN A 83 -33.53 -11.61 -0.56
CA ASN A 83 -34.97 -11.62 -0.89
C ASN A 83 -35.65 -10.24 -0.66
N HIS A 84 -34.91 -9.13 -0.73
CA HIS A 84 -35.40 -7.76 -0.51
C HIS A 84 -36.20 -7.55 0.79
N GLN A 85 -35.94 -8.35 1.83
CA GLN A 85 -36.58 -8.28 3.14
C GLN A 85 -35.53 -8.40 4.23
N ASN A 86 -35.72 -7.74 5.39
CA ASN A 86 -34.81 -7.81 6.52
C ASN A 86 -33.33 -7.61 6.12
N TYR A 87 -33.06 -6.53 5.38
CA TYR A 87 -31.77 -6.25 4.76
C TYR A 87 -30.59 -6.39 5.73
N ASP A 88 -30.67 -5.75 6.89
CA ASP A 88 -29.55 -5.71 7.85
C ASP A 88 -29.09 -7.11 8.26
N THR A 89 -30.04 -7.98 8.66
CA THR A 89 -29.70 -9.35 9.10
C THR A 89 -29.19 -10.21 7.94
N GLN A 90 -29.75 -10.07 6.74
CA GLN A 90 -29.32 -10.86 5.60
C GLN A 90 -27.96 -10.41 5.06
N ILE A 91 -27.70 -9.11 5.03
CA ILE A 91 -26.40 -8.53 4.66
C ILE A 91 -25.34 -8.99 5.66
N CYS A 92 -25.58 -8.89 6.98
CA CYS A 92 -24.63 -9.37 7.98
C CYS A 92 -24.30 -10.87 7.82
N ARG A 93 -25.30 -11.72 7.58
CA ARG A 93 -25.09 -13.16 7.34
C ARG A 93 -24.33 -13.44 6.05
N TYR A 94 -24.60 -12.67 5.00
CA TYR A 94 -23.88 -12.78 3.73
C TYR A 94 -22.40 -12.45 3.94
N LEU A 95 -22.10 -11.30 4.56
CA LEU A 95 -20.73 -10.86 4.80
C LEU A 95 -19.96 -11.84 5.69
N ASP A 96 -20.57 -12.33 6.77
CA ASP A 96 -20.00 -13.33 7.66
C ASP A 96 -19.69 -14.65 6.94
N ARG A 97 -20.56 -15.07 6.00
CA ARG A 97 -20.30 -16.25 5.15
C ARG A 97 -19.14 -16.01 4.19
N VAL A 98 -19.11 -14.86 3.51
CA VAL A 98 -18.04 -14.51 2.56
C VAL A 98 -16.69 -14.45 3.26
N GLU A 99 -16.64 -13.81 4.43
CA GLU A 99 -15.42 -13.72 5.24
C GLU A 99 -14.93 -15.11 5.66
N ARG A 100 -15.82 -15.98 6.18
CA ARG A 100 -15.44 -17.36 6.52
C ARG A 100 -14.95 -18.16 5.32
N CYS A 101 -15.60 -18.03 4.16
CA CYS A 101 -15.15 -18.69 2.94
C CYS A 101 -13.74 -18.22 2.53
N ARG A 102 -13.48 -16.92 2.58
CA ARG A 102 -12.16 -16.35 2.26
C ARG A 102 -11.08 -16.81 3.23
N LEU A 103 -11.38 -16.82 4.54
CA LEU A 103 -10.46 -17.31 5.56
C LEU A 103 -10.16 -18.80 5.36
N PHE A 104 -11.19 -19.60 5.09
CA PHE A 104 -11.02 -21.01 4.79
C PHE A 104 -10.15 -21.24 3.54
N GLU A 105 -10.44 -20.57 2.43
CA GLU A 105 -9.63 -20.66 1.20
C GLU A 105 -8.17 -20.27 1.45
N THR A 106 -7.94 -19.21 2.23
CA THR A 106 -6.59 -18.77 2.61
C THR A 106 -5.88 -19.85 3.44
N ALA A 107 -6.57 -20.42 4.44
CA ALA A 107 -6.03 -21.49 5.27
C ALA A 107 -5.73 -22.75 4.45
N THR A 108 -6.62 -23.17 3.55
CA THR A 108 -6.41 -24.32 2.66
C THR A 108 -5.20 -24.10 1.75
N ARG A 109 -5.04 -22.90 1.18
CA ARG A 109 -3.87 -22.57 0.35
C ARG A 109 -2.56 -22.62 1.13
N LEU A 110 -2.57 -22.12 2.37
CA LEU A 110 -1.39 -22.16 3.24
C LEU A 110 -1.04 -23.60 3.65
N SER A 111 -2.04 -24.43 3.97
CA SER A 111 -1.84 -25.86 4.27
C SER A 111 -1.22 -26.58 3.07
N ALA A 112 -1.78 -26.40 1.87
CA ALA A 112 -1.27 -27.05 0.67
C ALA A 112 0.18 -26.62 0.32
N LEU A 113 0.58 -25.40 0.66
CA LEU A 113 1.97 -24.93 0.51
C LEU A 113 2.91 -25.58 1.53
N SER A 114 2.43 -25.90 2.74
CA SER A 114 3.18 -26.66 3.74
C SER A 114 3.41 -28.09 3.28
N ASP A 115 2.34 -28.77 2.84
CA ASP A 115 2.40 -30.17 2.41
C ASP A 115 3.28 -30.36 1.16
N ALA A 116 3.37 -29.34 0.30
CA ALA A 116 4.23 -29.33 -0.89
C ALA A 116 5.73 -29.15 -0.57
N ASN A 117 6.07 -28.54 0.57
CA ASN A 117 7.45 -28.49 1.04
C ASN A 117 7.91 -29.82 1.65
N ASP A 118 6.97 -30.64 2.13
CA ASP A 118 7.25 -31.96 2.71
C ASP A 118 7.48 -33.06 1.65
N THR A 119 7.18 -32.79 0.37
CA THR A 119 7.27 -33.78 -0.71
C THR A 119 8.55 -33.73 -1.54
N HIS A 120 9.56 -32.91 -1.17
CA HIS A 120 10.78 -32.77 -2.00
C HIS A 120 11.85 -33.86 -1.81
N ASP A 121 11.70 -34.80 -0.87
CA ASP A 121 12.74 -35.79 -0.56
C ASP A 121 12.37 -37.26 -0.84
N GLN A 122 11.44 -37.55 -1.76
CA GLN A 122 11.19 -38.94 -2.19
C GLN A 122 10.94 -39.04 -3.70
N ASP A 123 12.01 -38.89 -4.49
CA ASP A 123 12.03 -39.49 -5.82
C ASP A 123 13.43 -40.00 -6.16
N LEU A 124 13.86 -41.09 -5.49
CA LEU A 124 14.90 -41.98 -5.98
C LEU A 124 14.61 -43.45 -5.62
N ALA A 125 14.26 -44.18 -6.68
CA ALA A 125 14.65 -45.56 -6.99
C ALA A 125 14.00 -46.76 -6.26
N ALA A 126 13.21 -47.49 -7.06
CA ALA A 126 13.29 -48.93 -7.34
C ALA A 126 13.14 -49.95 -6.19
N GLU A 127 12.07 -50.75 -6.31
CA GLU A 127 11.95 -52.21 -6.08
C GLU A 127 12.92 -52.86 -5.06
N ASP A 128 12.43 -53.31 -3.89
CA ASP A 128 12.68 -54.68 -3.35
C ASP A 128 11.86 -54.98 -2.07
N ASP A 129 11.72 -56.28 -1.78
CA ASP A 129 10.80 -56.97 -0.89
C ASP A 129 10.88 -56.75 0.64
N ARG A 130 9.71 -56.93 1.28
CA ARG A 130 9.42 -57.50 2.62
C ARG A 130 9.92 -56.82 3.92
N ALA A 131 8.92 -56.31 4.65
CA ALA A 131 8.59 -56.50 6.07
C ALA A 131 9.71 -56.63 7.13
N GLU A 132 9.82 -55.66 8.04
CA GLU A 132 9.75 -55.91 9.50
C GLU A 132 9.55 -54.61 10.31
N ASP A 133 8.81 -54.78 11.40
CA ASP A 133 8.66 -54.03 12.65
C ASP A 133 9.65 -52.90 12.99
N GLY A 134 9.14 -51.81 13.58
CA GLY A 134 9.97 -50.80 14.23
C GLY A 134 9.42 -49.38 14.24
N ASP A 135 8.65 -49.05 15.27
CA ASP A 135 8.65 -47.75 15.98
C ASP A 135 8.70 -46.48 15.11
N THR A 136 7.53 -45.97 14.73
CA THR A 136 7.40 -44.64 14.11
C THR A 136 7.60 -43.58 15.19
N ASN A 137 8.85 -43.14 15.33
CA ASN A 137 9.24 -41.99 16.13
C ASN A 137 8.36 -40.79 15.79
N MET A 138 7.58 -40.36 16.78
CA MET A 138 6.89 -39.07 16.81
C MET A 138 7.94 -37.96 17.01
N ALA A 139 8.67 -37.62 15.97
CA ALA A 139 9.57 -36.48 15.95
C ALA A 139 9.42 -35.86 14.57
N ASP A 140 8.68 -34.75 14.50
CA ASP A 140 8.79 -33.67 13.48
C ASP A 140 7.60 -32.69 13.54
N ASP A 141 6.54 -33.03 14.29
CA ASP A 141 5.38 -32.13 14.52
C ASP A 141 5.77 -30.86 15.31
N GLU A 142 6.90 -30.90 16.04
CA GLU A 142 7.44 -29.78 16.81
C GLU A 142 8.06 -28.71 15.90
N ASP A 143 8.58 -29.08 14.73
CA ASP A 143 9.24 -28.17 13.79
C ASP A 143 8.23 -27.39 12.94
N ALA A 144 7.15 -28.05 12.47
CA ALA A 144 6.07 -27.36 11.76
C ALA A 144 5.32 -26.38 12.68
N ALA A 145 5.04 -26.80 13.93
CA ALA A 145 4.48 -25.94 14.96
C ALA A 145 5.43 -24.79 15.33
N ALA A 146 6.75 -25.02 15.35
CA ALA A 146 7.75 -23.98 15.58
C ALA A 146 7.82 -22.97 14.43
N ILE A 147 7.68 -23.41 13.16
CA ILE A 147 7.66 -22.52 11.99
C ILE A 147 6.40 -21.64 11.98
N LEU A 148 5.22 -22.20 12.24
CA LEU A 148 3.98 -21.41 12.35
C LEU A 148 4.02 -20.45 13.54
N LYS A 149 4.59 -20.90 14.65
CA LYS A 149 4.85 -20.04 15.82
C LYS A 149 5.87 -18.97 15.47
N ASP A 150 6.91 -19.23 14.70
CA ASP A 150 7.87 -18.21 14.25
C ASP A 150 7.22 -17.20 13.31
N ILE A 151 6.37 -17.63 12.38
CA ILE A 151 5.61 -16.72 11.49
C ILE A 151 4.68 -15.80 12.28
N TRP A 152 3.95 -16.33 13.27
CA TRP A 152 3.06 -15.53 14.12
C TRP A 152 3.77 -14.78 15.25
N SER A 153 4.93 -15.26 15.71
CA SER A 153 5.82 -14.57 16.67
C SER A 153 6.65 -13.49 15.98
N SER A 154 6.86 -13.61 14.66
CA SER A 154 7.41 -12.59 13.76
C SER A 154 6.38 -11.49 13.47
N ARG A 155 5.62 -11.10 14.50
CA ARG A 155 5.52 -9.67 14.78
C ARG A 155 6.93 -9.20 15.13
N ARG A 156 7.81 -9.05 14.12
CA ARG A 156 9.10 -8.38 14.31
C ARG A 156 8.76 -7.12 15.07
N SER A 157 9.17 -7.02 16.34
CA SER A 157 8.90 -5.84 17.14
C SER A 157 9.41 -4.70 16.28
N VAL A 158 8.54 -3.77 15.89
CA VAL A 158 8.95 -2.59 15.12
C VAL A 158 10.13 -2.03 15.92
N PRO A 159 11.36 -2.09 15.39
CA PRO A 159 12.51 -1.75 16.21
C PRO A 159 12.31 -0.31 16.64
N ASP A 160 12.40 -0.03 17.94
CA ASP A 160 12.35 1.34 18.39
C ASP A 160 13.64 2.04 17.94
N LEU A 161 13.55 2.72 16.79
CA LEU A 161 14.67 3.41 16.18
C LEU A 161 15.25 4.46 17.12
N PHE A 162 14.44 5.09 17.98
CA PHE A 162 14.94 6.08 18.93
C PHE A 162 15.83 5.43 19.99
N SER A 163 15.35 4.37 20.63
CA SER A 163 16.16 3.58 21.58
C SER A 163 17.46 3.08 20.97
N ILE A 164 17.41 2.62 19.71
CA ILE A 164 18.62 2.13 19.01
C ILE A 164 19.61 3.27 18.75
N THR A 165 19.14 4.43 18.30
CA THR A 165 20.01 5.59 18.04
C THR A 165 20.61 6.18 19.32
N GLU A 166 19.87 6.17 20.43
CA GLU A 166 20.37 6.62 21.73
C GLU A 166 21.47 5.67 22.24
N ARG A 167 21.26 4.36 22.10
CA ARG A 167 22.29 3.36 22.40
C ARG A 167 23.55 3.57 21.57
N LEU A 168 23.41 3.85 20.27
CA LEU A 168 24.55 4.14 19.39
C LEU A 168 25.29 5.43 19.76
N ARG A 169 24.60 6.42 20.33
CA ARG A 169 25.22 7.65 20.87
C ARG A 169 26.00 7.42 22.16
N THR A 170 25.53 6.52 23.02
CA THR A 170 26.14 6.27 24.35
C THR A 170 27.20 5.18 24.32
N THR A 171 27.26 4.36 23.27
CA THR A 171 28.29 3.33 23.09
C THR A 171 29.70 3.92 22.93
N LEU A 172 30.69 3.26 23.56
CA LEU A 172 32.10 3.62 23.50
C LEU A 172 32.65 3.63 22.05
N PRO A 173 33.48 4.61 21.66
CA PRO A 173 34.11 4.63 20.33
C PRO A 173 34.91 3.34 20.07
N GLY A 174 34.51 2.57 19.05
CA GLY A 174 35.18 1.33 18.63
C GLY A 174 34.36 0.05 18.81
N SER A 175 33.26 0.07 19.57
CA SER A 175 32.38 -1.10 19.75
C SER A 175 31.32 -1.27 18.65
N VAL A 176 31.14 -0.28 17.78
CA VAL A 176 30.08 -0.25 16.76
C VAL A 176 30.70 -0.29 15.37
N PRO A 177 30.17 -1.13 14.44
CA PRO A 177 30.59 -1.11 13.04
C PRO A 177 30.45 0.29 12.44
N GLN A 178 31.55 0.86 11.97
CA GLN A 178 31.55 2.11 11.22
C GLN A 178 31.38 1.82 9.72
N PRO A 179 30.68 2.68 8.97
CA PRO A 179 29.93 3.85 9.41
C PRO A 179 28.62 3.48 10.12
N VAL A 180 28.22 4.28 11.12
CA VAL A 180 26.93 4.13 11.80
C VAL A 180 25.82 4.38 10.76
N ARG A 181 24.81 3.52 10.72
CA ARG A 181 23.72 3.56 9.70
C ARG A 181 22.36 3.93 10.27
N MET A 182 22.31 4.34 11.54
CA MET A 182 21.08 4.76 12.21
C MET A 182 21.34 6.06 12.94
N PHE A 183 20.50 7.05 12.68
CA PHE A 183 20.64 8.41 13.23
C PHE A 183 19.29 8.89 13.73
N SER A 184 19.30 9.71 14.77
CA SER A 184 18.11 10.46 15.19
C SER A 184 18.43 11.94 15.29
N SER A 185 17.53 12.76 14.77
CA SER A 185 17.59 14.23 14.87
C SER A 185 16.19 14.74 15.22
N GLY A 186 16.06 15.41 16.36
CA GLY A 186 14.77 15.86 16.88
C GLY A 186 13.77 14.71 17.01
N ALA A 187 12.62 14.85 16.36
CA ALA A 187 11.54 13.86 16.35
C ALA A 187 11.64 12.83 15.20
N THR A 188 12.76 12.76 14.49
CA THR A 188 12.93 11.90 13.32
C THR A 188 14.09 10.93 13.53
N ALA A 189 13.87 9.64 13.21
CA ALA A 189 14.92 8.63 13.19
C ALA A 189 15.06 8.03 11.78
N LEU A 190 16.30 7.92 11.31
CA LEU A 190 16.68 7.50 9.97
C LEU A 190 17.50 6.20 10.06
N ARG A 191 17.18 5.22 9.21
CA ARG A 191 17.94 3.98 9.05
C ARG A 191 18.37 3.82 7.59
N ILE A 192 19.67 3.71 7.37
CA ILE A 192 20.27 3.49 6.06
C ILE A 192 20.44 1.98 5.82
N ASN A 193 20.09 1.51 4.62
CA ASN A 193 20.21 0.11 4.23
C ASN A 193 21.67 -0.36 4.17
N HIS A 194 21.91 -1.63 4.52
CA HIS A 194 23.25 -2.22 4.49
C HIS A 194 23.80 -2.31 3.06
N GLN A 195 22.93 -2.65 2.11
CA GLN A 195 23.22 -2.76 0.69
C GLN A 195 22.21 -1.85 -0.03
N PRO A 196 22.60 -0.64 -0.44
CA PRO A 196 21.72 0.17 -1.26
C PRO A 196 21.54 -0.53 -2.61
N SER A 197 20.32 -0.50 -3.14
CA SER A 197 20.02 -0.95 -4.50
C SER A 197 20.81 -0.12 -5.54
N ILE A 198 21.07 1.16 -5.22
CA ILE A 198 21.82 2.10 -6.05
C ILE A 198 23.15 2.41 -5.34
N LYS A 199 24.25 1.89 -5.89
CA LYS A 199 25.60 2.08 -5.29
C LYS A 199 26.22 3.44 -5.60
N ARG A 200 25.92 4.02 -6.77
CA ARG A 200 26.41 5.32 -7.24
C ARG A 200 25.35 5.94 -8.15
N ILE A 201 25.06 7.21 -7.95
CA ILE A 201 24.13 8.00 -8.75
C ILE A 201 24.66 9.44 -8.80
N SER A 202 24.53 10.12 -9.95
CA SER A 202 24.84 11.55 -10.03
C SER A 202 23.71 12.37 -9.41
N ILE A 203 24.03 13.58 -8.94
CA ILE A 203 23.06 14.47 -8.29
C ILE A 203 21.89 14.76 -9.24
N ASP A 204 22.18 15.16 -10.48
CA ASP A 204 21.15 15.41 -11.50
C ASP A 204 20.25 14.19 -11.73
N LYS A 205 20.84 12.99 -11.74
CA LYS A 205 20.08 11.77 -11.98
C LYS A 205 19.24 11.36 -10.77
N ALA A 206 19.68 11.68 -9.56
CA ALA A 206 18.91 11.49 -8.34
C ALA A 206 17.75 12.49 -8.24
N ALA A 207 17.98 13.76 -8.61
CA ALA A 207 16.95 14.78 -8.66
C ALA A 207 15.81 14.38 -9.61
N GLU A 208 16.16 13.84 -10.79
CA GLU A 208 15.19 13.29 -11.74
C GLU A 208 14.54 11.98 -11.24
N LEU A 209 15.29 11.08 -10.61
CA LEU A 209 14.75 9.78 -10.17
C LEU A 209 13.76 9.88 -8.99
N PHE A 210 13.95 10.89 -8.13
CA PHE A 210 13.18 11.05 -6.90
C PHE A 210 12.24 12.27 -6.95
N ASP A 211 12.18 12.99 -8.09
CA ASP A 211 11.42 14.23 -8.26
C ASP A 211 11.73 15.28 -7.18
N ILE A 212 13.02 15.44 -6.86
CA ILE A 212 13.51 16.42 -5.88
C ILE A 212 14.32 17.47 -6.65
N PRO A 213 13.73 18.61 -7.02
CA PRO A 213 14.32 19.55 -7.98
C PRO A 213 15.51 20.36 -7.45
N ASP A 214 15.87 20.26 -6.15
CA ASP A 214 16.91 21.06 -5.51
C ASP A 214 17.74 20.21 -4.53
N LEU A 215 18.70 19.45 -5.07
CA LEU A 215 19.55 18.48 -4.34
C LEU A 215 21.03 18.89 -4.34
#